data_AF-A0A399ZBH9-F1
#
_entry.id   AF-A0A399ZBH9-F1
#
_cell.length_a   1.000
_cell.length_b   1.000
_cell.length_c   1.000
_cell.angle_alpha   90.00
_cell.angle_beta   90.00
_cell.angle_gamma   90.00
#
_symmetry.space_group_name_H-M   'P 1'
#
loop_
_entity.id
_entity.type
_entity.pdbx_description
1 polymer ?
#
loop_
_entity_poly.entity_id
_entity_poly.type
_entity_poly.pdbx_seq_one_letter_code
_entity_poly.pdbx_strand_id
1 'polypeptide(L)'
;QPDRDLAAETARLAAERERLLAEVRAQMVDYPQPVVAHFEFLLKAAQQGSVLTEDHGFWIDFRGWYPVRRTFLEFGRRFAQAQVLDKPDDIFFLTLEEVRETAQAVAGRQAELAYFQGIQPPPALGTPPAGPPADDPVSRTIGKFFGAPPQPSTDPNVLYGNAGSPGTAQGPARVITSLAESARLQPGDVLVATTTAPPWTPLFATAAAVVTDTGGILSHCAVVAREYGIPAVVGTGIATSVIKDGQIVEVEGHTGTVRIVEMK
;
A
#
# COMPACT_ATOMS: atom_id res chain seq x y z
N GLN A 1 12.50 -10.58 13.12
CA GLN A 1 13.54 -11.53 13.61
C GLN A 1 14.61 -10.74 14.37
N PRO A 2 14.87 -11.02 15.67
CA PRO A 2 15.81 -10.26 16.49
C PRO A 2 17.30 -10.39 16.06
N ASP A 3 17.62 -11.32 15.15
CA ASP A 3 18.99 -11.58 14.68
C ASP A 3 19.34 -10.93 13.34
N ARG A 4 18.48 -10.05 12.77
CA ARG A 4 18.80 -9.35 11.52
C ARG A 4 19.83 -8.24 11.76
N ASP A 5 21.04 -8.44 11.26
CA ASP A 5 22.03 -7.37 11.15
C ASP A 5 21.71 -6.46 9.95
N LEU A 6 20.91 -5.42 10.20
CA LEU A 6 20.48 -4.45 9.19
C LEU A 6 21.66 -3.68 8.58
N ALA A 7 22.74 -3.47 9.33
CA ALA A 7 23.91 -2.76 8.83
C ALA A 7 24.67 -3.62 7.82
N ALA A 8 24.90 -4.90 8.13
CA ALA A 8 25.50 -5.85 7.19
C ALA A 8 24.62 -6.06 5.96
N GLU A 9 23.29 -6.13 6.14
CA GLU A 9 22.34 -6.28 5.03
C GLU A 9 22.35 -5.07 4.10
N THR A 10 22.34 -3.85 4.65
CA THR A 10 22.43 -2.60 3.90
C THR A 10 23.76 -2.51 3.14
N ALA A 11 24.87 -2.89 3.78
CA ALA A 11 26.18 -2.93 3.13
C ALA A 11 26.22 -3.93 1.98
N ARG A 12 25.63 -5.11 2.15
CA ARG A 12 25.51 -6.12 1.09
C ARG A 12 24.68 -5.61 -0.09
N LEU A 13 23.53 -4.99 0.17
CA LEU A 13 22.67 -4.41 -0.87
C LEU A 13 23.36 -3.26 -1.62
N ALA A 14 24.14 -2.44 -0.91
CA ALA A 14 24.94 -1.39 -1.54
C ALA A 14 26.03 -1.99 -2.44
N ALA A 15 26.73 -3.03 -1.99
CA ALA A 15 27.73 -3.72 -2.81
C ALA A 15 27.11 -4.39 -4.05
N GLU A 16 25.93 -5.01 -3.89
CA GLU A 16 25.15 -5.58 -4.99
C GLU A 16 24.77 -4.52 -6.04
N ARG A 17 24.28 -3.36 -5.57
CA ARG A 17 23.98 -2.21 -6.44
C ARG A 17 25.21 -1.80 -7.25
N GLU A 18 26.36 -1.61 -6.60
CA GLU A 18 27.59 -1.20 -7.32
C GLU A 18 28.02 -2.27 -8.34
N ARG A 19 27.90 -3.56 -8.01
CA ARG A 19 28.21 -4.65 -8.95
C ARG A 19 27.30 -4.61 -10.18
N LEU A 20 25.98 -4.54 -9.98
CA LEU A 20 25.02 -4.50 -11.08
C LEU A 20 25.19 -3.24 -11.94
N LEU A 21 25.50 -2.09 -11.33
CA LEU A 21 25.82 -0.87 -12.08
C LEU A 21 27.08 -1.02 -12.93
N ALA A 22 28.12 -1.68 -12.40
CA ALA A 22 29.32 -1.98 -13.16
C ALA A 22 29.03 -2.94 -14.34
N GLU A 23 28.21 -3.97 -14.13
CA GLU A 23 27.77 -4.90 -15.18
C GLU A 23 27.02 -4.19 -16.31
N VAL A 24 26.07 -3.31 -15.97
CA VAL A 24 25.32 -2.52 -16.97
C VAL A 24 26.25 -1.58 -17.72
N ARG A 25 27.13 -0.86 -17.02
CA ARG A 25 28.11 0.05 -17.66
C ARG A 25 29.06 -0.71 -18.59
N ALA A 26 29.49 -1.91 -18.23
CA ALA A 26 30.33 -2.76 -19.07
C ALA A 26 29.64 -3.17 -20.38
N GLN A 27 28.31 -3.37 -20.36
CA GLN A 27 27.53 -3.67 -21.56
C GLN A 27 27.33 -2.45 -22.48
N MET A 28 27.58 -1.23 -21.97
CA MET A 28 27.37 0.03 -22.68
C MET A 28 28.66 0.66 -23.21
N VAL A 29 29.81 -0.02 -23.10
CA VAL A 29 31.12 0.53 -23.52
C VAL A 29 31.14 0.93 -25.00
N ASP A 30 30.46 0.17 -25.85
CA ASP A 30 30.40 0.42 -27.29
C ASP A 30 29.23 1.35 -27.70
N TYR A 31 28.45 1.85 -26.74
CA TYR A 31 27.29 2.69 -27.04
C TYR A 31 27.73 4.13 -27.31
N PRO A 32 26.98 4.89 -28.14
CA PRO A 32 27.26 6.31 -28.35
C PRO A 32 27.27 7.09 -27.03
N GLN A 33 28.26 7.95 -26.84
CA GLN A 33 28.43 8.75 -25.61
C GLN A 33 27.16 9.51 -25.16
N PRO A 34 26.34 10.08 -26.05
CA PRO A 34 25.07 10.72 -25.65
C PRO A 34 24.09 9.75 -24.97
N VAL A 35 24.06 8.48 -25.39
CA VAL A 35 23.18 7.45 -24.81
C VAL A 35 23.65 7.08 -23.42
N VAL A 36 24.97 6.87 -23.24
CA VAL A 36 25.58 6.60 -21.93
C VAL A 36 25.34 7.76 -20.97
N ALA A 37 25.57 9.00 -21.42
CA ALA A 37 25.33 10.19 -20.61
C ALA A 37 23.85 10.32 -20.19
N HIS A 38 22.92 10.00 -21.08
CA HIS A 38 21.49 10.02 -20.75
C HIS A 38 21.11 8.95 -19.72
N PHE A 39 21.66 7.73 -19.84
CA PHE A 39 21.48 6.68 -18.84
C PHE A 39 22.00 7.11 -17.46
N GLU A 40 23.22 7.63 -17.37
CA GLU A 40 23.79 8.09 -16.09
C GLU A 40 22.97 9.23 -15.46
N PHE A 41 22.46 10.15 -16.30
CA PHE A 41 21.55 11.19 -15.85
C PHE A 41 20.26 10.61 -15.27
N LEU A 42 19.60 9.70 -15.99
CA LEU A 42 18.35 9.08 -15.56
C LEU A 42 18.55 8.22 -14.30
N LEU A 43 19.66 7.48 -14.21
CA LEU A 43 20.00 6.69 -13.03
C LEU A 43 20.13 7.59 -11.80
N LYS A 44 20.90 8.69 -11.91
CA LYS A 44 21.06 9.64 -10.80
C LYS A 44 19.73 10.29 -10.43
N ALA A 45 18.93 10.68 -11.41
CA ALA A 45 17.62 11.27 -11.19
C ALA A 45 16.68 10.28 -10.46
N ALA A 46 16.68 9.00 -10.85
CA ALA A 46 15.91 7.96 -10.19
C ALA A 46 16.36 7.74 -8.73
N GLN A 47 17.66 7.63 -8.49
CA GLN A 47 18.22 7.43 -7.14
C GLN A 47 17.91 8.59 -6.19
N GLN A 48 17.89 9.83 -6.68
CA GLN A 48 17.54 11.00 -5.88
C GLN A 48 16.02 11.19 -5.75
N GLY A 49 15.27 10.90 -6.82
CA GLY A 49 13.83 11.09 -6.89
C GLY A 49 13.03 10.09 -6.06
N SER A 50 13.46 8.83 -6.01
CA SER A 50 12.75 7.78 -5.26
C SER A 50 12.61 8.10 -3.76
N VAL A 51 13.59 8.77 -3.16
CA VAL A 51 13.52 9.21 -1.75
C VAL A 51 12.37 10.19 -1.55
N LEU A 52 12.19 11.15 -2.47
CA LEU A 52 11.08 12.10 -2.42
C LEU A 52 9.73 11.37 -2.53
N THR A 53 9.64 10.34 -3.38
CA THR A 53 8.41 9.57 -3.58
C THR A 53 7.97 8.82 -2.32
N GLU A 54 8.87 8.27 -1.52
CA GLU A 54 8.47 7.60 -0.26
C GLU A 54 8.28 8.61 0.88
N ASP A 55 9.15 9.62 0.98
CA ASP A 55 9.15 10.53 2.12
C ASP A 55 8.10 11.66 2.01
N HIS A 56 7.52 11.93 0.84
CA HIS A 56 6.52 12.99 0.69
C HIS A 56 5.31 12.79 1.60
N GLY A 57 4.86 11.54 1.79
CA GLY A 57 3.73 11.25 2.66
C GLY A 57 3.97 11.72 4.10
N PHE A 58 5.21 11.59 4.59
CA PHE A 58 5.57 12.09 5.90
C PHE A 58 5.78 13.62 5.91
N TRP A 59 6.63 14.15 5.02
CA TRP A 59 7.05 15.55 5.08
C TRP A 59 6.05 16.55 4.52
N ILE A 60 5.26 16.15 3.53
CA ILE A 60 4.25 17.00 2.90
C ILE A 60 2.90 16.71 3.53
N ASP A 61 2.42 15.47 3.44
CA ASP A 61 1.05 15.16 3.87
C ASP A 61 0.94 15.20 5.39
N PHE A 62 1.63 14.33 6.12
CA PHE A 62 1.44 14.24 7.58
C PHE A 62 1.92 15.48 8.31
N ARG A 63 3.13 15.98 8.00
CA ARG A 63 3.69 17.19 8.62
C ARG A 63 2.91 18.45 8.26
N GLY A 64 2.35 18.55 7.05
CA GLY A 64 1.51 19.67 6.63
C GLY A 64 0.12 19.64 7.26
N TRP A 65 -0.53 18.47 7.30
CA TRP A 65 -1.88 18.32 7.84
C TRP A 65 -1.94 18.33 9.36
N TYR A 66 -0.90 17.89 10.06
CA TYR A 66 -0.86 17.88 11.52
C TYR A 66 -1.20 19.23 12.17
N PRO A 67 -0.52 20.35 11.86
CA PRO A 67 -0.84 21.65 12.46
C PRO A 67 -2.24 22.14 12.08
N VAL A 68 -2.69 21.86 10.86
CA VAL A 68 -4.05 22.18 10.39
C VAL A 68 -5.07 21.44 11.26
N ARG A 69 -4.92 20.12 11.41
CA ARG A 69 -5.77 19.28 12.27
C ARG A 69 -5.78 19.79 13.71
N ARG A 70 -4.61 20.11 14.29
CA ARG A 70 -4.50 20.67 15.65
C ARG A 70 -5.27 21.98 15.81
N THR A 71 -5.24 22.84 14.78
CA THR A 71 -5.96 24.12 14.78
C THR A 71 -7.47 23.90 14.76
N PHE A 72 -7.97 23.02 13.89
CA PHE A 72 -9.39 22.69 13.85
C PHE A 72 -9.89 22.01 15.13
N LEU A 73 -9.10 21.13 15.74
CA LEU A 73 -9.44 20.54 17.04
C LEU A 73 -9.59 21.61 18.13
N GLU A 74 -8.77 22.66 18.10
CA GLU A 74 -8.90 23.77 19.05
C GLU A 74 -10.17 24.60 18.79
N PHE A 75 -10.54 24.84 17.53
CA PHE A 75 -11.83 25.45 17.20
C PHE A 75 -13.00 24.58 17.68
N GLY A 76 -12.97 23.28 17.38
CA GLY A 76 -13.95 22.32 17.84
C GLY A 76 -14.09 22.31 19.36
N ARG A 77 -12.98 22.33 20.09
CA ARG A 77 -12.97 22.42 21.57
C ARG A 77 -13.67 23.68 22.07
N ARG A 78 -13.40 24.84 21.46
CA ARG A 78 -14.03 26.12 21.84
C ARG A 78 -15.51 26.17 21.47
N PHE A 79 -15.88 25.65 20.32
CA PHE A 79 -17.26 25.59 19.87
C PHE A 79 -18.10 24.67 20.75
N ALA A 80 -17.54 23.54 21.16
CA ALA A 80 -18.20 22.65 22.12
C ALA A 80 -18.37 23.31 23.49
N GLN A 81 -17.36 24.05 23.98
CA GLN A 81 -17.48 24.83 25.22
C GLN A 81 -18.55 25.92 25.15
N ALA A 82 -18.72 26.54 23.97
CA ALA A 82 -19.76 27.52 23.70
C ALA A 82 -21.12 26.88 23.35
N GLN A 83 -21.25 25.55 23.41
CA GLN A 83 -22.46 24.79 23.07
C GLN A 83 -22.96 25.02 21.64
N VAL A 84 -22.05 25.37 20.72
CA VAL A 84 -22.31 25.45 19.27
C VAL A 84 -22.21 24.06 18.63
N LEU A 85 -21.33 23.21 19.16
CA LEU A 85 -21.14 21.81 18.76
C LEU A 85 -21.38 20.89 19.95
N ASP A 86 -21.84 19.67 19.70
CA ASP A 86 -22.02 18.66 20.76
C ASP A 86 -20.68 18.08 21.21
N LYS A 87 -19.77 17.81 20.25
CA LYS A 87 -18.42 17.26 20.51
C LYS A 87 -17.35 18.06 19.78
N PRO A 88 -16.12 18.16 20.33
CA PRO A 88 -15.02 18.84 19.64
C PRO A 88 -14.74 18.32 18.23
N ASP A 89 -14.85 17.01 18.02
CA ASP A 89 -14.55 16.37 16.73
C ASP A 89 -15.62 16.65 15.66
N ASP A 90 -16.78 17.19 16.04
CA ASP A 90 -17.84 17.54 15.09
C ASP A 90 -17.41 18.66 14.12
N ILE A 91 -16.34 19.39 14.46
CA ILE A 91 -15.71 20.38 13.58
C ILE A 91 -15.32 19.80 12.22
N PHE A 92 -15.02 18.49 12.13
CA PHE A 92 -14.64 17.84 10.87
C PHE A 92 -15.81 17.55 9.94
N PHE A 93 -17.05 17.78 10.38
CA PHE A 93 -18.22 17.80 9.52
C PHE A 93 -18.50 19.18 8.92
N LEU A 94 -17.67 20.19 9.17
CA LEU A 94 -17.90 21.54 8.68
C LEU A 94 -16.87 21.93 7.61
N THR A 95 -17.31 22.68 6.61
CA THR A 95 -16.41 23.38 5.69
C THR A 95 -15.78 24.58 6.39
N LEU A 96 -14.68 25.11 5.85
CA LEU A 96 -14.03 26.30 6.41
C LEU A 96 -14.96 27.52 6.48
N GLU A 97 -15.88 27.66 5.54
CA GLU A 97 -16.88 28.73 5.50
C GLU A 97 -17.91 28.55 6.62
N GLU A 98 -18.44 27.34 6.79
CA GLU A 98 -19.41 27.06 7.85
C GLU A 98 -18.82 27.17 9.25
N VAL A 99 -17.52 26.87 9.43
CA VAL A 99 -16.79 27.14 10.68
C VAL A 99 -16.77 28.64 10.99
N ARG A 100 -16.75 29.51 9.97
CA ARG A 100 -16.72 30.97 10.16
C ARG A 100 -18.11 31.56 10.41
N GLU A 101 -19.16 30.93 9.91
CA GLU A 101 -20.50 31.56 9.85
C GLU A 101 -21.56 30.90 10.73
N THR A 102 -21.82 29.60 10.59
CA THR A 102 -23.08 29.00 11.09
C THR A 102 -22.92 27.71 11.89
N ALA A 103 -21.94 26.84 11.58
CA ALA A 103 -21.71 25.55 12.23
C ALA A 103 -22.95 24.61 12.35
N GLN A 104 -23.99 24.77 11.52
CA GLN A 104 -25.28 24.05 11.67
C GLN A 104 -25.39 22.72 10.90
N ALA A 105 -24.46 22.43 9.99
CA ALA A 105 -24.59 21.31 9.04
C ALA A 105 -24.16 19.93 9.59
N VAL A 106 -23.74 19.85 10.86
CA VAL A 106 -23.14 18.64 11.46
C VAL A 106 -24.07 17.44 11.42
N ALA A 107 -25.29 17.56 11.94
CA ALA A 107 -26.22 16.44 12.06
C ALA A 107 -26.55 15.79 10.70
N GLY A 108 -26.72 16.64 9.66
CA GLY A 108 -26.96 16.17 8.29
C GLY A 108 -25.79 15.35 7.74
N ARG A 109 -24.54 15.82 7.93
CA ARG A 109 -23.35 15.10 7.44
C ARG A 109 -22.98 13.89 8.27
N GLN A 110 -23.31 13.87 9.56
CA GLN A 110 -23.20 12.65 10.36
C GLN A 110 -24.16 11.57 9.84
N ALA A 111 -25.41 11.94 9.51
CA ALA A 111 -26.36 11.01 8.92
C ALA A 111 -25.92 10.53 7.52
N GLU A 112 -25.39 11.43 6.70
CA GLU A 112 -24.82 11.09 5.38
C GLU A 112 -23.62 10.14 5.50
N LEU A 113 -22.68 10.41 6.41
CA LEU A 113 -21.55 9.53 6.68
C LEU A 113 -22.02 8.14 7.13
N ALA A 114 -22.97 8.08 8.07
CA ALA A 114 -23.53 6.80 8.54
C ALA A 114 -24.20 6.01 7.41
N TYR A 115 -24.90 6.69 6.51
CA TYR A 115 -25.48 6.08 5.31
C TYR A 115 -24.39 5.51 4.39
N PHE A 116 -23.38 6.30 4.02
CA PHE A 116 -22.33 5.85 3.10
C PHE A 116 -21.38 4.81 3.69
N GLN A 117 -21.17 4.79 5.01
CA GLN A 117 -20.39 3.73 5.68
C GLN A 117 -20.99 2.33 5.48
N GLY A 118 -22.31 2.23 5.27
CA GLY A 118 -22.99 0.96 4.99
C GLY A 118 -22.94 0.53 3.53
N ILE A 119 -22.42 1.36 2.62
CA ILE A 119 -22.43 1.11 1.18
C ILE A 119 -21.06 0.62 0.75
N GLN A 120 -21.01 -0.56 0.13
CA GLN A 120 -19.86 -0.95 -0.67
C GLN A 120 -19.98 -0.28 -2.04
N PRO A 121 -19.09 0.66 -2.40
CA PRO A 121 -19.13 1.29 -3.70
C PRO A 121 -18.86 0.24 -4.78
N PRO A 122 -19.51 0.34 -5.96
CA PRO A 122 -19.19 -0.55 -7.07
C PRO A 122 -17.73 -0.33 -7.50
N PRO A 123 -17.03 -1.38 -7.99
CA PRO A 123 -15.63 -1.27 -8.41
C PRO A 123 -15.39 -0.26 -9.55
N ALA A 124 -16.43 0.04 -10.33
CA ALA A 124 -16.40 1.04 -11.38
C ALA A 124 -17.71 1.83 -11.39
N LEU A 125 -17.61 3.12 -11.71
CA LEU A 125 -18.77 3.96 -12.00
C LEU A 125 -19.03 3.94 -13.51
N GLY A 126 -20.28 3.64 -13.90
CA GLY A 126 -20.69 3.49 -15.30
C GLY A 126 -20.57 2.06 -15.83
N THR A 127 -20.77 1.89 -17.14
CA THR A 127 -20.66 0.59 -17.81
C THR A 127 -19.23 0.40 -18.32
N PRO A 128 -18.46 -0.59 -17.81
CA PRO A 128 -17.14 -0.87 -18.33
C PRO A 128 -17.20 -1.24 -19.81
N PRO A 129 -16.22 -0.82 -20.63
CA PRO A 129 -16.14 -1.26 -22.02
C PRO A 129 -16.09 -2.79 -22.09
N ALA A 130 -16.79 -3.38 -23.07
CA ALA A 130 -16.83 -4.82 -23.26
C ALA A 130 -15.52 -5.33 -23.87
N GLY A 131 -15.03 -6.46 -23.35
CA GLY A 131 -13.80 -7.10 -23.82
C GLY A 131 -12.57 -6.79 -22.95
N PRO A 132 -11.40 -7.38 -23.27
CA PRO A 132 -10.16 -7.04 -22.58
C PRO A 132 -9.82 -5.54 -22.79
N PRO A 133 -9.01 -4.94 -21.89
CA PRO A 133 -8.46 -3.61 -22.13
C PRO A 133 -7.85 -3.53 -23.53
N ALA A 134 -8.02 -2.40 -24.21
CA ALA A 134 -7.42 -2.20 -25.52
C ALA A 134 -5.89 -2.41 -25.44
N ASP A 135 -5.29 -3.08 -26.42
CA ASP A 135 -3.82 -3.25 -26.48
C ASP A 135 -3.15 -1.99 -27.02
N ASP A 136 -3.38 -0.87 -26.34
CA ASP A 136 -2.83 0.44 -26.67
C ASP A 136 -1.70 0.83 -25.70
N PRO A 137 -0.84 1.80 -26.06
CA PRO A 137 0.26 2.25 -25.21
C PRO A 137 -0.17 2.71 -23.81
N VAL A 138 -1.32 3.35 -23.67
CA VAL A 138 -1.84 3.85 -22.38
C VAL A 138 -2.26 2.68 -21.51
N SER A 139 -3.07 1.76 -22.04
CA SER A 139 -3.50 0.56 -21.30
C SER A 139 -2.33 -0.33 -20.87
N ARG A 140 -1.33 -0.53 -21.74
CA ARG A 140 -0.09 -1.24 -21.38
C ARG A 140 0.71 -0.51 -20.30
N THR A 141 0.74 0.82 -20.34
CA THR A 141 1.39 1.63 -19.31
C THR A 141 0.65 1.47 -17.98
N ILE A 142 -0.67 1.65 -17.97
CA ILE A 142 -1.50 1.47 -16.77
C ILE A 142 -1.30 0.06 -16.19
N GLY A 143 -1.34 -0.99 -17.01
CA GLY A 143 -1.09 -2.36 -16.56
C GLY A 143 0.30 -2.56 -15.95
N LYS A 144 1.34 -1.89 -16.48
CA LYS A 144 2.68 -1.91 -15.88
C LYS A 144 2.77 -1.17 -14.55
N PHE A 145 2.02 -0.09 -14.36
CA PHE A 145 2.07 0.69 -13.12
C PHE A 145 1.19 0.10 -12.00
N PHE A 146 -0.02 -0.30 -12.36
CA PHE A 146 -1.06 -0.68 -11.41
C PHE A 146 -1.31 -2.19 -11.35
N GLY A 147 -0.70 -2.97 -12.24
CA GLY A 147 -1.00 -4.40 -12.39
C GLY A 147 -2.25 -4.64 -13.24
N ALA A 148 -2.60 -5.91 -13.38
CA ALA A 148 -3.84 -6.33 -14.03
C ALA A 148 -4.94 -6.55 -12.97
N PRO A 149 -6.22 -6.48 -13.35
CA PRO A 149 -7.30 -6.96 -12.50
C PRO A 149 -7.04 -8.41 -12.07
N PRO A 150 -7.33 -8.79 -10.83
CA PRO A 150 -7.15 -10.17 -10.36
C PRO A 150 -8.00 -11.11 -11.21
N GLN A 151 -7.41 -12.20 -11.67
CA GLN A 151 -8.13 -13.21 -12.42
C GLN A 151 -9.03 -14.03 -11.47
N PRO A 152 -10.28 -14.33 -11.85
CA PRO A 152 -11.11 -15.22 -11.07
C PRO A 152 -10.49 -16.63 -11.04
N SER A 153 -10.47 -17.23 -9.86
CA SER A 153 -10.01 -18.62 -9.69
C SER A 153 -11.17 -19.59 -9.88
N THR A 154 -10.89 -20.74 -10.50
CA THR A 154 -11.80 -21.88 -10.54
C THR A 154 -11.71 -22.76 -9.28
N ASP A 155 -10.67 -22.59 -8.48
CA ASP A 155 -10.46 -23.27 -7.19
C ASP A 155 -10.73 -22.28 -6.03
N PRO A 156 -11.68 -22.57 -5.12
CA PRO A 156 -11.98 -21.69 -3.99
C PRO A 156 -10.81 -21.50 -3.01
N ASN A 157 -9.80 -22.37 -3.04
CA ASN A 157 -8.61 -22.28 -2.19
C ASN A 157 -7.47 -21.50 -2.83
N VAL A 158 -7.64 -21.00 -4.04
CA VAL A 158 -6.61 -20.26 -4.76
C VAL A 158 -7.10 -18.85 -5.05
N LEU A 159 -6.29 -17.87 -4.67
CA LEU A 159 -6.51 -16.46 -4.97
C LEU A 159 -5.39 -15.96 -5.87
N TYR A 160 -5.75 -15.14 -6.85
CA TYR A 160 -4.81 -14.48 -7.72
C TYR A 160 -4.75 -12.98 -7.40
N GLY A 161 -3.54 -12.46 -7.44
CA GLY A 161 -3.26 -11.03 -7.40
C GLY A 161 -2.07 -10.71 -8.29
N ASN A 162 -1.48 -9.56 -8.08
CA ASN A 162 -0.29 -9.12 -8.79
C ASN A 162 0.97 -9.55 -8.03
N ALA A 163 2.01 -9.93 -8.78
CA ALA A 163 3.32 -10.27 -8.26
C ALA A 163 3.99 -9.04 -7.61
N GLY A 164 3.83 -8.90 -6.29
CA GLY A 164 4.33 -7.78 -5.52
C GLY A 164 5.82 -7.92 -5.26
N SER A 165 6.23 -9.00 -4.60
CA SER A 165 7.63 -9.28 -4.28
C SER A 165 7.89 -10.78 -4.45
N PRO A 166 8.98 -11.19 -5.13
CA PRO A 166 9.22 -12.59 -5.46
C PRO A 166 9.56 -13.43 -4.22
N GLY A 167 9.43 -14.76 -4.37
CA GLY A 167 9.72 -15.75 -3.35
C GLY A 167 8.47 -16.48 -2.87
N THR A 168 8.68 -17.47 -2.01
CA THR A 168 7.62 -18.32 -1.46
C THR A 168 7.71 -18.34 0.06
N ALA A 169 6.58 -18.20 0.74
CA ALA A 169 6.51 -18.43 2.18
C ALA A 169 5.14 -18.98 2.56
N GLN A 170 5.13 -19.77 3.63
CA GLN A 170 3.92 -20.38 4.16
C GLN A 170 3.84 -20.09 5.66
N GLY A 171 2.63 -19.79 6.14
CA GLY A 171 2.40 -19.52 7.55
C GLY A 171 0.92 -19.29 7.86
N PRO A 172 0.58 -19.15 9.15
CA PRO A 172 -0.77 -18.77 9.54
C PRO A 172 -1.07 -17.34 9.08
N ALA A 173 -2.21 -17.16 8.43
CA ALA A 173 -2.71 -15.86 8.03
C ALA A 173 -3.09 -15.03 9.25
N ARG A 174 -2.65 -13.78 9.29
CA ARG A 174 -3.13 -12.76 10.23
C ARG A 174 -3.87 -11.70 9.47
N VAL A 175 -5.20 -11.74 9.59
CA VAL A 175 -6.07 -10.73 8.98
C VAL A 175 -6.11 -9.53 9.91
N ILE A 176 -5.43 -8.45 9.50
CA ILE A 176 -5.26 -7.20 10.25
C ILE A 176 -5.85 -6.08 9.40
N THR A 177 -6.97 -5.52 9.83
CA THR A 177 -7.66 -4.42 9.11
C THR A 177 -7.34 -3.05 9.71
N SER A 178 -6.71 -3.01 10.90
CA SER A 178 -6.29 -1.77 11.55
C SER A 178 -4.94 -1.93 12.28
N LEU A 179 -4.18 -0.84 12.40
CA LEU A 179 -2.93 -0.83 13.16
C LEU A 179 -3.12 -1.08 14.66
N ALA A 180 -4.33 -0.91 15.19
CA ALA A 180 -4.64 -1.27 16.58
C ALA A 180 -4.50 -2.78 16.83
N GLU A 181 -4.59 -3.59 15.78
CA GLU A 181 -4.46 -5.05 15.83
C GLU A 181 -3.03 -5.53 15.52
N SER A 182 -2.10 -4.61 15.24
CA SER A 182 -0.72 -4.92 14.85
C SER A 182 0.00 -5.87 15.80
N ALA A 183 -0.29 -5.79 17.10
CA ALA A 183 0.30 -6.65 18.13
C ALA A 183 -0.04 -8.15 17.97
N ARG A 184 -1.04 -8.50 17.15
CA ARG A 184 -1.42 -9.89 16.86
C ARG A 184 -0.44 -10.57 15.91
N LEU A 185 0.31 -9.82 15.11
CA LEU A 185 1.24 -10.37 14.13
C LEU A 185 2.47 -10.98 14.83
N GLN A 186 2.74 -12.25 14.59
CA GLN A 186 3.90 -12.96 15.12
C GLN A 186 4.92 -13.28 14.03
N PRO A 187 6.21 -13.49 14.39
CA PRO A 187 7.20 -13.99 13.44
C PRO A 187 6.74 -15.30 12.78
N GLY A 188 6.79 -15.37 11.47
CA GLY A 188 6.33 -16.54 10.70
C GLY A 188 4.89 -16.41 10.17
N ASP A 189 4.13 -15.43 10.64
CA ASP A 189 2.76 -15.19 10.16
C ASP A 189 2.75 -14.52 8.78
N VAL A 190 1.70 -14.77 8.01
CA VAL A 190 1.41 -14.07 6.75
C VAL A 190 0.48 -12.89 7.05
N LEU A 191 0.94 -11.67 6.80
CA LEU A 191 0.13 -10.47 6.98
C LEU A 191 -0.91 -10.37 5.86
N VAL A 192 -2.20 -10.37 6.20
CA VAL A 192 -3.31 -10.17 5.27
C VAL A 192 -4.03 -8.89 5.64
N ALA A 193 -4.09 -7.91 4.73
CA ALA A 193 -4.69 -6.60 4.99
C ALA A 193 -5.42 -6.05 3.76
N THR A 194 -6.35 -5.12 3.94
CA THR A 194 -7.01 -4.48 2.78
C THR A 194 -6.03 -3.61 1.99
N THR A 195 -5.21 -2.85 2.71
CA THR A 195 -4.15 -2.00 2.18
C THR A 195 -3.09 -1.76 3.26
N THR A 196 -1.92 -1.30 2.86
CA THR A 196 -0.85 -0.90 3.78
C THR A 196 -0.44 0.54 3.50
N ALA A 197 -0.01 1.25 4.54
CA ALA A 197 0.51 2.61 4.45
C ALA A 197 1.85 2.70 5.18
N PRO A 198 2.65 3.77 5.06
CA PRO A 198 3.95 3.89 5.71
C PRO A 198 3.99 3.52 7.21
N PRO A 199 2.96 3.79 8.03
CA PRO A 199 2.94 3.34 9.43
C PRO A 199 2.89 1.81 9.64
N TRP A 200 2.60 1.03 8.60
CA TRP A 200 2.58 -0.44 8.61
C TRP A 200 3.96 -1.05 8.36
N THR A 201 4.93 -0.29 7.85
CA THR A 201 6.29 -0.78 7.54
C THR A 201 6.93 -1.62 8.64
N PRO A 202 6.81 -1.28 9.95
CA PRO A 202 7.37 -2.12 11.02
C PRO A 202 6.85 -3.57 11.03
N LEU A 203 5.64 -3.82 10.50
CA LEU A 203 5.05 -5.17 10.42
C LEU A 203 5.74 -6.07 9.39
N PHE A 204 6.33 -5.48 8.34
CA PHE A 204 7.07 -6.21 7.30
C PHE A 204 8.35 -6.83 7.86
N ALA A 205 8.92 -6.25 8.92
CA ALA A 205 10.06 -6.82 9.64
C ALA A 205 9.72 -8.13 10.39
N THR A 206 8.43 -8.35 10.64
CA THR A 206 7.90 -9.49 11.42
C THR A 206 7.25 -10.54 10.52
N ALA A 207 6.50 -10.11 9.49
CA ALA A 207 5.78 -11.00 8.59
C ALA A 207 6.70 -11.91 7.77
N ALA A 208 6.25 -13.13 7.50
CA ALA A 208 6.90 -14.05 6.56
C ALA A 208 6.53 -13.75 5.10
N ALA A 209 5.32 -13.25 4.87
CA ALA A 209 4.83 -12.74 3.58
C ALA A 209 3.69 -11.75 3.80
N VAL A 210 3.34 -11.01 2.73
CA VAL A 210 2.25 -10.02 2.78
C VAL A 210 1.25 -10.25 1.63
N VAL A 211 -0.03 -10.20 1.96
CA VAL A 211 -1.14 -10.28 0.99
C VAL A 211 -2.05 -9.09 1.19
N THR A 212 -2.38 -8.37 0.10
CA THR A 212 -3.32 -7.25 0.15
C THR A 212 -4.47 -7.35 -0.85
N ASP A 213 -5.64 -6.81 -0.47
CA ASP A 213 -6.78 -6.67 -1.39
C ASP A 213 -6.52 -5.61 -2.45
N THR A 214 -5.81 -4.55 -2.09
CA THR A 214 -5.52 -3.40 -2.95
C THR A 214 -4.03 -3.20 -3.16
N GLY A 215 -3.68 -2.48 -4.22
CA GLY A 215 -2.30 -2.15 -4.57
C GLY A 215 -1.84 -2.82 -5.86
N GLY A 216 -0.97 -2.12 -6.59
CA GLY A 216 -0.29 -2.62 -7.77
C GLY A 216 1.15 -3.02 -7.50
N ILE A 217 1.86 -3.47 -8.54
CA ILE A 217 3.26 -3.91 -8.44
C ILE A 217 4.24 -2.80 -8.03
N LEU A 218 3.83 -1.53 -8.12
CA LEU A 218 4.59 -0.36 -7.66
C LEU A 218 3.99 0.29 -6.39
N SER A 219 3.01 -0.37 -5.76
CA SER A 219 2.45 0.13 -4.50
C SER A 219 3.45 0.05 -3.36
N HIS A 220 3.23 0.87 -2.32
CA HIS A 220 3.99 0.85 -1.07
C HIS A 220 4.19 -0.57 -0.53
N CYS A 221 3.13 -1.40 -0.50
CA CYS A 221 3.23 -2.80 -0.07
C CYS A 221 4.27 -3.59 -0.87
N ALA A 222 4.23 -3.49 -2.20
CA ALA A 222 5.11 -4.26 -3.07
C ALA A 222 6.57 -3.77 -2.97
N VAL A 223 6.78 -2.45 -2.89
CA VAL A 223 8.12 -1.84 -2.75
C VAL A 223 8.74 -2.27 -1.42
N VAL A 224 8.04 -2.04 -0.31
CA VAL A 224 8.54 -2.38 1.03
C VAL A 224 8.76 -3.89 1.16
N ALA A 225 7.88 -4.74 0.64
CA ALA A 225 8.10 -6.19 0.66
C ALA A 225 9.41 -6.62 -0.03
N ARG A 226 9.75 -5.99 -1.18
CA ARG A 226 11.03 -6.24 -1.88
C ARG A 226 12.23 -5.78 -1.07
N GLU A 227 12.13 -4.61 -0.44
CA GLU A 227 13.19 -4.08 0.44
C GLU A 227 13.44 -4.98 1.64
N TYR A 228 12.38 -5.55 2.22
CA TYR A 228 12.47 -6.49 3.33
C TYR A 228 12.82 -7.91 2.91
N GLY A 229 12.79 -8.21 1.60
CA GLY A 229 13.10 -9.52 1.03
C GLY A 229 12.05 -10.58 1.32
N ILE A 230 10.78 -10.19 1.52
CA ILE A 230 9.67 -11.10 1.81
C ILE A 230 8.73 -11.23 0.60
N PRO A 231 8.12 -12.40 0.37
CA PRO A 231 7.13 -12.58 -0.69
C PRO A 231 5.90 -11.69 -0.49
N ALA A 232 5.36 -11.16 -1.59
CA ALA A 232 4.12 -10.41 -1.52
C ALA A 232 3.23 -10.59 -2.75
N VAL A 233 1.92 -10.67 -2.50
CA VAL A 233 0.87 -10.66 -3.52
C VAL A 233 -0.10 -9.53 -3.21
N VAL A 234 -0.27 -8.61 -4.16
CA VAL A 234 -1.04 -7.37 -3.96
C VAL A 234 -2.21 -7.28 -4.92
N GLY A 235 -3.27 -6.56 -4.55
CA GLY A 235 -4.40 -6.35 -5.46
C GLY A 235 -5.24 -7.61 -5.68
N THR A 236 -5.37 -8.49 -4.68
CA THR A 236 -6.21 -9.71 -4.76
C THR A 236 -7.71 -9.40 -4.81
N GLY A 237 -8.12 -8.20 -4.39
CA GLY A 237 -9.50 -7.74 -4.31
C GLY A 237 -10.33 -8.36 -3.18
N ILE A 238 -10.03 -9.59 -2.74
CA ILE A 238 -10.90 -10.38 -1.86
C ILE A 238 -10.19 -11.15 -0.74
N ALA A 239 -8.86 -11.10 -0.62
CA ALA A 239 -8.11 -11.88 0.36
C ALA A 239 -8.61 -11.71 1.80
N THR A 240 -8.89 -10.49 2.26
CA THR A 240 -9.38 -10.27 3.64
C THR A 240 -10.78 -10.84 3.90
N SER A 241 -11.58 -11.07 2.86
CA SER A 241 -12.93 -11.64 2.98
C SER A 241 -12.93 -13.17 2.90
N VAL A 242 -12.04 -13.73 2.08
CA VAL A 242 -11.92 -15.18 1.85
C VAL A 242 -11.06 -15.85 2.92
N ILE A 243 -9.85 -15.34 3.16
CA ILE A 243 -8.89 -15.93 4.12
C ILE A 243 -9.37 -15.67 5.54
N LYS A 244 -9.43 -16.71 6.37
CA LYS A 244 -9.79 -16.62 7.78
C LYS A 244 -8.54 -16.52 8.64
N ASP A 245 -8.64 -15.76 9.73
CA ASP A 245 -7.53 -15.60 10.67
C ASP A 245 -7.05 -16.96 11.21
N GLY A 246 -5.75 -17.17 11.18
CA GLY A 246 -5.08 -18.40 11.59
C GLY A 246 -5.07 -19.53 10.56
N GLN A 247 -5.71 -19.39 9.39
CA GLN A 247 -5.60 -20.39 8.32
C GLN A 247 -4.18 -20.45 7.78
N ILE A 248 -3.70 -21.65 7.47
CA ILE A 248 -2.39 -21.80 6.83
C ILE A 248 -2.52 -21.41 5.36
N VAL A 249 -1.73 -20.42 4.96
CA VAL A 249 -1.66 -19.96 3.57
C VAL A 249 -0.24 -20.03 3.05
N GLU A 250 -0.11 -20.41 1.79
CA GLU A 250 1.12 -20.32 1.02
C GLU A 250 1.02 -19.12 0.08
N VAL A 251 2.05 -18.28 0.08
CA VAL A 251 2.14 -17.09 -0.77
C VAL A 251 3.29 -17.32 -1.75
N GLU A 252 2.95 -17.36 -3.04
CA GLU A 252 3.91 -17.39 -4.15
C GLU A 252 3.93 -16.01 -4.83
N GLY A 253 4.92 -15.22 -4.46
CA GLY A 253 5.03 -13.82 -4.85
C GLY A 253 5.52 -13.61 -6.28
N HIS A 254 6.14 -14.61 -6.92
CA HIS A 254 6.57 -14.49 -8.32
C HIS A 254 5.39 -14.60 -9.30
N THR A 255 4.47 -15.54 -9.05
CA THR A 255 3.30 -15.75 -9.91
C THR A 255 2.07 -14.97 -9.46
N GLY A 256 2.11 -14.32 -8.29
CA GLY A 256 0.97 -13.60 -7.75
C GLY A 256 -0.12 -14.53 -7.22
N THR A 257 0.24 -15.68 -6.67
CA THR A 257 -0.71 -16.72 -6.23
C THR A 257 -0.71 -16.87 -4.71
N VAL A 258 -1.89 -16.98 -4.11
CA VAL A 258 -2.07 -17.32 -2.69
C VAL A 258 -2.91 -18.59 -2.61
N ARG A 259 -2.44 -19.60 -1.86
CA ARG A 259 -3.16 -20.87 -1.65
C ARG A 259 -3.52 -21.05 -0.19
N ILE A 260 -4.75 -21.46 0.09
CA ILE A 260 -5.20 -21.88 1.42
C ILE A 260 -4.89 -23.37 1.55
N VAL A 261 -3.97 -23.72 2.43
CA VAL A 261 -3.39 -25.08 2.54
C VAL A 261 -4.17 -25.96 3.52
N GLU A 262 -4.66 -25.38 4.62
CA GLU A 262 -5.50 -26.10 5.58
C GLU A 262 -6.80 -25.33 5.85
N MET A 263 -7.92 -26.04 5.70
CA MET A 263 -9.23 -25.56 6.13
C MET A 263 -9.41 -25.82 7.62
N LYS A 264 -10.02 -24.86 8.31
CA LYS A 264 -10.52 -25.01 9.66
C LYS A 264 -12.04 -25.03 9.64
#